data_AF-A0A0Q6NFV8-F1
#
_entry.id   AF-A0A0Q6NFV8-F1
#
_cell.length_a   1.000
_cell.length_b   1.000
_cell.length_c   1.000
_cell.angle_alpha   90.00
_cell.angle_beta   90.00
_cell.angle_gamma   90.00
#
_symmetry.space_group_name_H-M   'P 1'
#
loop_
_entity.id
_entity.type
_entity.pdbx_description
1 polymer ?
#
loop_
_entity_poly.entity_id
_entity_poly.type
_entity_poly.pdbx_seq_one_letter_code
_entity_poly.pdbx_strand_id
1 'polypeptide(L)'
;MRLRTSFAALSLALGITGVNTSAQAQAPDPCTLYLCMASISGQGTPTGSCASAIAYWHIPFPGGLAIWTYYPVVKFWPDQSHDYRKQYMNSCSGATNTQNNSNISDAIMDQWGRVE
;
A
#
# COMPACT_ATOMS: atom_id res chain seq x y z
N MET A 1 -0.06 -36.78 -19.50
CA MET A 1 1.19 -36.02 -19.35
C MET A 1 0.85 -34.54 -19.35
N ARG A 2 1.30 -33.79 -18.34
CA ARG A 2 1.28 -32.32 -18.26
C ARG A 2 2.13 -31.72 -19.40
N LEU A 3 1.77 -30.53 -19.90
CA LEU A 3 2.62 -29.35 -20.17
C LEU A 3 1.67 -28.21 -20.65
N ARG A 4 1.35 -27.21 -19.82
CA ARG A 4 2.08 -25.97 -19.48
C ARG A 4 1.96 -24.84 -20.53
N THR A 5 1.27 -23.79 -20.08
CA THR A 5 1.55 -22.35 -20.27
C THR A 5 1.61 -21.79 -21.69
N SER A 6 0.64 -20.93 -22.01
CA SER A 6 0.86 -19.82 -22.94
C SER A 6 0.58 -18.53 -22.18
N PHE A 7 1.66 -17.80 -21.89
CA PHE A 7 1.65 -16.47 -21.32
C PHE A 7 0.85 -15.54 -22.24
N ALA A 8 -0.33 -15.11 -21.78
CA ALA A 8 -1.04 -14.03 -22.45
C ALA A 8 -0.24 -12.73 -22.24
N ALA A 9 0.20 -12.14 -23.35
CA ALA A 9 1.02 -10.96 -23.41
C ALA A 9 0.35 -9.77 -22.69
N LEU A 10 1.00 -9.26 -21.64
CA LEU A 10 0.65 -7.98 -21.03
C LEU A 10 1.04 -6.87 -22.02
N SER A 11 0.05 -6.33 -22.73
CA SER A 11 0.25 -5.14 -23.55
C SER A 11 0.41 -3.93 -22.64
N LEU A 12 1.65 -3.44 -22.53
CA LEU A 12 1.99 -2.21 -21.83
C LEU A 12 1.59 -1.01 -22.70
N ALA A 13 0.34 -0.56 -22.59
CA ALA A 13 -0.09 0.70 -23.21
C ALA A 13 0.39 1.87 -22.32
N LEU A 14 1.54 2.43 -22.67
CA LEU A 14 2.04 3.72 -22.16
C LEU A 14 1.15 4.85 -22.69
N GLY A 15 0.01 5.06 -22.03
CA GLY A 15 -0.81 6.26 -22.18
C GLY A 15 -0.21 7.41 -21.38
N ILE A 16 0.70 8.16 -21.98
CA ILE A 16 1.09 9.49 -21.49
C ILE A 16 -0.06 10.47 -21.77
N THR A 17 -0.98 10.61 -20.82
CA THR A 17 -2.03 11.63 -20.87
C THR A 17 -2.00 12.50 -19.63
N GLY A 18 -1.56 13.75 -19.82
CA GLY A 18 -2.10 14.91 -19.12
C GLY A 18 -1.72 15.08 -17.65
N VAL A 19 -0.57 15.70 -17.41
CA VAL A 19 -0.34 16.53 -16.23
C VAL A 19 -1.40 17.64 -16.22
N ASN A 20 -2.43 17.50 -15.38
CA ASN A 20 -3.21 18.59 -14.78
C ASN A 20 -4.31 18.00 -13.89
N THR A 21 -3.91 17.40 -12.78
CA THR A 21 -4.73 17.46 -11.58
C THR A 21 -3.81 17.82 -10.42
N SER A 22 -3.73 19.10 -10.09
CA SER A 22 -3.58 19.51 -8.69
C SER A 22 -4.88 19.18 -7.93
N ALA A 23 -5.38 17.95 -8.07
CA ALA A 23 -6.07 17.31 -6.98
C ALA A 23 -4.94 17.00 -6.02
N GLN A 24 -4.86 17.70 -4.90
CA GLN A 24 -4.15 17.15 -3.75
C GLN A 24 -4.75 15.75 -3.60
N ALA A 25 -4.01 14.71 -4.01
CA ALA A 25 -4.50 13.34 -3.95
C ALA A 25 -4.80 13.12 -2.49
N GLN A 26 -6.09 13.15 -2.14
CA GLN A 26 -6.48 13.05 -0.75
C GLN A 26 -5.91 11.74 -0.23
N ALA A 27 -5.33 11.78 0.98
CA ALA A 27 -4.86 10.58 1.63
C ALA A 27 -5.99 9.54 1.56
N PRO A 28 -5.74 8.35 0.97
CA PRO A 28 -6.76 7.32 0.85
C PRO A 28 -7.25 6.97 2.25
N ASP A 29 -8.55 6.85 2.47
CA ASP A 29 -9.03 6.55 3.82
C ASP A 29 -8.41 5.23 4.33
N PRO A 30 -8.21 5.09 5.66
CA PRO A 30 -7.56 3.92 6.25
C PRO A 30 -8.16 2.58 5.85
N CYS A 31 -9.48 2.50 5.63
CA CYS A 31 -10.14 1.27 5.24
C CYS A 31 -9.92 0.93 3.76
N THR A 32 -9.95 1.93 2.88
CA THR A 32 -9.55 1.76 1.48
C THR A 32 -8.08 1.35 1.38
N LEU A 33 -7.19 1.96 2.16
CA LEU A 33 -5.78 1.55 2.23
C LEU A 33 -5.65 0.08 2.65
N TYR A 34 -6.31 -0.32 3.75
CA TYR A 34 -6.33 -1.71 4.23
C TYR A 34 -6.79 -2.68 3.14
N LEU A 35 -7.95 -2.43 2.54
CA LEU A 35 -8.52 -3.31 1.51
C LEU A 35 -7.60 -3.40 0.27
N CYS A 36 -6.97 -2.30 -0.12
CA CYS A 36 -6.01 -2.29 -1.20
C CYS A 36 -4.75 -3.09 -0.88
N MET A 37 -4.14 -2.86 0.28
CA MET A 37 -2.95 -3.61 0.71
C MET A 37 -3.25 -5.10 0.88
N ALA A 38 -4.44 -5.44 1.38
CA ALA A 38 -4.93 -6.82 1.48
C ALA A 38 -5.04 -7.45 0.10
N SER A 39 -5.69 -6.77 -0.86
CA SER A 39 -5.78 -7.21 -2.26
C SER A 39 -4.40 -7.40 -2.91
N ILE A 40 -3.48 -6.46 -2.74
CA ILE A 40 -2.12 -6.51 -3.32
C ILE A 40 -1.33 -7.69 -2.74
N SER A 41 -1.55 -7.99 -1.46
CA SER A 41 -0.94 -9.12 -0.76
C SER A 41 -1.63 -10.46 -1.07
N GLY A 42 -2.65 -10.47 -1.93
CA GLY A 42 -3.43 -11.68 -2.28
C GLY A 42 -4.42 -12.13 -1.21
N GLN A 43 -4.63 -11.31 -0.17
CA GLN A 43 -5.49 -11.57 0.97
C GLN A 43 -6.81 -10.80 0.82
N GLY A 44 -7.64 -11.15 -0.16
CA GLY A 44 -8.95 -10.52 -0.34
C GLY A 44 -9.43 -10.47 -1.77
N THR A 45 -10.58 -9.83 -1.98
CA THR A 45 -11.10 -9.58 -3.32
C THR A 45 -10.39 -8.38 -3.92
N PRO A 46 -9.98 -8.44 -5.20
CA PRO A 46 -9.45 -7.28 -5.91
C PRO A 46 -10.39 -6.08 -5.77
N THR A 47 -9.91 -5.02 -5.14
CA THR A 47 -10.58 -3.72 -5.17
C THR A 47 -10.23 -3.01 -6.49
N GLY A 48 -10.80 -1.83 -6.74
CA GLY A 48 -10.51 -1.04 -7.94
C GLY A 48 -9.04 -0.58 -8.02
N SER A 49 -8.79 0.59 -8.62
CA SER A 49 -7.42 1.10 -8.76
C SER A 49 -6.76 1.40 -7.39
N CYS A 50 -5.85 0.54 -6.94
CA CYS A 50 -5.07 0.71 -5.71
C CYS A 50 -3.77 1.51 -5.89
N ALA A 51 -3.56 2.12 -7.05
CA ALA A 51 -2.35 2.87 -7.35
C ALA A 51 -2.11 4.01 -6.35
N SER A 52 -3.16 4.73 -5.94
CA SER A 52 -3.06 5.81 -4.95
C SER A 52 -2.73 5.30 -3.54
N ALA A 53 -3.30 4.16 -3.13
CA ALA A 53 -3.01 3.49 -1.87
C ALA A 53 -1.55 3.05 -1.78
N ILE A 54 -1.02 2.44 -2.85
CA ILE A 54 0.39 2.07 -2.97
C ILE A 54 1.26 3.32 -2.91
N ALA A 55 0.97 4.33 -3.73
CA ALA A 55 1.75 5.57 -3.72
C ALA A 55 1.79 6.19 -2.31
N TYR A 56 0.64 6.30 -1.63
CA TYR A 56 0.58 6.85 -0.28
C TYR A 56 1.35 6.02 0.76
N TRP A 57 1.39 4.69 0.60
CA TRP A 57 2.19 3.80 1.46
C TRP A 57 3.69 4.14 1.41
N HIS A 58 4.19 4.49 0.22
CA HIS A 58 5.61 4.68 -0.07
C HIS A 58 6.06 6.15 -0.04
N ILE A 59 5.15 7.12 -0.17
CA ILE A 59 5.49 8.55 -0.12
C ILE A 59 6.00 8.92 1.29
N PRO A 60 7.06 9.76 1.40
CA PRO A 60 7.54 10.25 2.69
C PRO A 60 6.51 11.07 3.48
N PHE A 61 6.45 10.85 4.79
CA PHE A 61 5.71 11.72 5.71
C PHE A 61 6.21 13.18 5.61
N PRO A 62 5.32 14.20 5.65
CA PRO A 62 3.88 14.13 5.93
C PRO A 62 2.97 13.88 4.71
N GLY A 63 3.52 13.62 3.52
CA GLY A 63 2.73 13.35 2.32
C GLY A 63 2.24 11.91 2.17
N GLY A 64 2.79 10.99 2.96
CA GLY A 64 2.48 9.56 2.96
C GLY A 64 2.91 8.89 4.25
N LEU A 65 3.11 7.57 4.21
CA LEU A 65 3.36 6.75 5.39
C LEU A 65 4.81 6.30 5.58
N ALA A 66 5.70 6.57 4.62
CA ALA A 66 7.12 6.23 4.75
C ALA A 66 7.83 7.26 5.65
N ILE A 67 8.43 6.81 6.75
CA ILE A 67 9.17 7.69 7.67
C ILE A 67 10.64 7.72 7.25
N TRP A 68 11.15 8.93 7.08
CA TRP A 68 12.53 9.21 6.76
C TRP A 68 13.12 10.15 7.81
N THR A 69 14.38 9.92 8.18
CA THR A 69 15.18 10.96 8.83
C THR A 69 15.90 11.76 7.76
N TYR A 70 16.01 13.08 7.96
CA TYR A 70 16.64 14.02 7.02
C TYR A 70 17.91 14.66 7.59
N TYR A 71 18.25 14.39 8.85
CA TYR A 71 19.45 14.93 9.49
C TYR A 71 20.14 13.89 10.36
N PRO A 72 21.48 13.73 10.28
CA PRO A 72 22.39 14.41 9.35
C PRO A 72 22.41 13.80 7.93
N VAL A 73 21.75 12.67 7.71
CA VAL A 73 21.70 11.97 6.41
C VAL A 73 20.26 11.54 6.13
N VAL A 74 19.85 11.65 4.87
CA VAL A 74 18.55 11.13 4.41
C VAL A 74 18.57 9.61 4.48
N LYS A 75 17.75 9.03 5.36
CA LYS A 75 17.68 7.58 5.56
C LYS A 75 16.26 7.14 5.87
N PHE A 76 15.81 6.10 5.18
CA PHE A 76 14.56 5.43 5.50
C PHE A 76 14.63 4.78 6.88
N TRP A 77 13.58 4.98 7.68
CA TRP A 77 13.43 4.39 9.01
C TRP A 77 12.39 3.28 8.96
N PRO A 78 12.82 2.01 8.78
CA PRO A 78 11.88 0.89 8.57
C PRO A 78 10.97 0.67 9.77
N ASP A 79 11.50 0.78 10.98
CA ASP A 79 10.75 0.49 12.21
C ASP A 79 9.70 1.58 12.49
N GLN A 80 10.08 2.85 12.36
CA GLN A 80 9.12 3.96 12.49
C GLN A 80 8.07 3.94 11.36
N SER A 81 8.45 3.57 10.14
CA SER A 81 7.50 3.41 9.04
C SER A 81 6.51 2.30 9.32
N HIS A 82 7.00 1.15 9.81
CA HIS A 82 6.16 0.03 10.22
C HIS A 82 5.14 0.48 11.27
N ASP A 83 5.60 1.13 12.33
CA ASP A 83 4.71 1.54 13.43
C ASP A 83 3.68 2.59 12.97
N TYR A 84 4.11 3.54 12.13
CA TYR A 84 3.22 4.56 11.59
C TYR A 84 2.17 3.99 10.64
N ARG A 85 2.57 3.07 9.75
CA ARG A 85 1.66 2.35 8.85
C ARG A 85 0.67 1.48 9.63
N LYS A 86 1.14 0.78 10.67
CA LYS A 86 0.28 -0.03 11.54
C LYS A 86 -0.75 0.85 12.26
N GLN A 87 -0.32 1.99 12.80
CA GLN A 87 -1.21 2.95 13.45
C GLN A 87 -2.27 3.48 12.46
N TYR A 88 -1.84 3.89 11.27
CA TYR A 88 -2.74 4.38 10.23
C TYR A 88 -3.78 3.32 9.85
N MET A 89 -3.35 2.10 9.57
CA MET A 89 -4.24 1.00 9.18
C MET A 89 -5.20 0.60 10.30
N ASN A 90 -4.74 0.56 11.56
CA ASN A 90 -5.56 0.24 12.72
C ASN A 90 -6.66 1.29 13.01
N SER A 91 -6.56 2.49 12.43
CA SER A 91 -7.66 3.47 12.49
C SER A 91 -8.86 3.06 11.64
N CYS A 92 -8.71 2.06 10.75
CA CYS A 92 -9.84 1.37 10.15
C CYS A 92 -10.38 0.29 11.10
N SER A 93 -11.63 0.45 11.56
CA SER A 93 -12.31 -0.61 12.33
C SER A 93 -12.42 -1.91 11.54
N GLY A 94 -12.59 -1.85 10.21
CA GLY A 94 -12.60 -3.02 9.33
C GLY A 94 -11.30 -3.83 9.35
N ALA A 95 -10.16 -3.22 9.66
CA ALA A 95 -8.87 -3.90 9.74
C ALA A 95 -8.67 -4.67 11.06
N THR A 96 -9.49 -4.41 12.08
CA THR A 96 -9.29 -4.89 13.46
C THR A 96 -10.54 -5.52 14.11
N ASN A 97 -11.72 -5.35 13.52
CA ASN A 97 -13.01 -5.78 14.09
C ASN A 97 -13.22 -7.30 14.13
N THR A 98 -12.45 -8.07 13.38
CA THR A 98 -12.51 -9.52 13.36
C THR A 98 -11.10 -10.11 13.43
N GLN A 99 -10.98 -11.30 14.02
CA GLN A 99 -9.69 -12.00 14.09
C GLN A 99 -9.08 -12.22 12.69
N ASN A 100 -9.90 -12.55 11.69
CA ASN A 100 -9.42 -12.78 10.34
C ASN A 100 -8.82 -11.50 9.73
N ASN A 101 -9.48 -10.36 9.93
CA ASN A 101 -8.99 -9.10 9.40
C ASN A 101 -7.72 -8.63 10.12
N SER A 102 -7.64 -8.84 11.44
CA SER A 102 -6.42 -8.59 12.22
C SER A 102 -5.24 -9.43 11.73
N ASN A 103 -5.46 -10.72 11.43
CA ASN A 103 -4.42 -11.60 10.87
C ASN A 103 -3.94 -11.10 9.49
N ILE A 104 -4.85 -10.60 8.65
CA ILE A 104 -4.51 -9.99 7.35
C ILE A 104 -3.70 -8.71 7.57
N SER A 105 -4.11 -7.85 8.51
CA SER A 105 -3.37 -6.63 8.85
C SER A 105 -1.95 -6.94 9.30
N ASP A 106 -1.76 -7.94 10.16
CA ASP A 106 -0.42 -8.36 10.59
C ASP A 106 0.40 -8.93 9.41
N ALA A 107 -0.21 -9.74 8.53
CA ALA A 107 0.47 -10.23 7.33
C ALA A 107 0.90 -9.10 6.37
N ILE A 108 0.08 -8.07 6.20
CA ILE A 108 0.43 -6.86 5.43
C ILE A 108 1.64 -6.18 6.08
N MET A 109 1.63 -6.03 7.41
CA MET A 109 2.72 -5.37 8.13
C MET A 109 4.02 -6.16 8.09
N ASP A 110 3.95 -7.48 8.15
CA ASP A 110 5.11 -8.37 8.02
C ASP A 110 5.74 -8.26 6.62
N GLN A 111 4.91 -8.15 5.58
CA GLN A 111 5.38 -8.10 4.20
C GLN A 111 5.83 -6.69 3.77
N TRP A 112 5.09 -5.64 4.17
CA TRP A 112 5.22 -4.30 3.59
C TRP A 112 5.54 -3.21 4.60
N GLY A 113 5.43 -3.50 5.90
CA GLY A 113 5.57 -2.50 6.96
C GLY A 113 6.92 -1.78 6.97
N ARG A 114 7.98 -2.49 6.57
CA ARG A 114 9.37 -2.02 6.59
C ARG A 114 9.95 -1.75 5.19
N VAL A 115 9.12 -1.68 4.16
CA VAL A 115 9.57 -1.42 2.77
C VAL A 115 9.46 0.06 2.47
N GLU A 116 10.46 0.66 1.82
CA GLU A 116 10.38 2.06 1.37
C GLU A 116 9.34 2.26 0.29
#